data_AF-A0A2V6X6D0-F1
#
_entry.id   AF-A0A2V6X6D0-F1
#
_cell.length_a   1.000
_cell.length_b   1.000
_cell.length_c   1.000
_cell.angle_alpha   90.00
_cell.angle_beta   90.00
_cell.angle_gamma   90.00
#
_symmetry.space_group_name_H-M   'P 1'
#
loop_
_entity.id
_entity.type
_entity.pdbx_description
1 polymer ?
#
loop_
_entity_poly.entity_id
_entity_poly.type
_entity_poly.pdbx_seq_one_letter_code
_entity_poly.pdbx_strand_id
1 'polypeptide(L)'
;MAVMTREEQVKAVGLKAGARVVGIASVEAFREKVPEGYRPEDILPGARSVVVAGGDGPTAGAWRSPDNRVMEITGYDLRENVAVHAMCDFIEGTLAHHAIQAPSLPVHGHEPPMSMMHAAELAGLGTRSLAAHIILNPEYGLLYY
;
A
#
# COMPACT_ATOMS: atom_id res chain seq x y z
N MET A 1 13.37 27.92 0.25
CA MET A 1 12.57 26.70 0.03
C MET A 1 12.59 25.90 1.33
N ALA A 2 11.44 25.47 1.84
CA ALA A 2 11.40 24.64 3.04
C ALA A 2 12.07 23.28 2.75
N VAL A 3 12.85 22.77 3.69
CA VAL A 3 13.46 21.44 3.61
C VAL A 3 12.35 20.42 3.84
N MET A 4 12.14 19.52 2.88
CA MET A 4 11.16 18.44 3.02
C MET A 4 11.56 17.51 4.18
N THR A 5 10.60 17.16 5.01
CA THR A 5 10.73 16.13 6.04
C THR A 5 10.97 14.75 5.41
N ARG A 6 11.49 13.80 6.21
CA ARG A 6 11.70 12.41 5.75
C ARG A 6 10.42 11.77 5.25
N GLU A 7 9.30 12.04 5.93
CA GLU A 7 7.96 11.57 5.52
C GLU A 7 7.58 12.11 4.14
N GLU A 8 7.71 13.42 3.92
CA GLU A 8 7.38 14.04 2.63
C GLU A 8 8.29 13.51 1.50
N GLN A 9 9.56 13.23 1.80
CA GLN A 9 10.49 12.65 0.83
C GLN A 9 10.07 11.24 0.41
N VAL A 10 9.75 10.36 1.35
CA VAL A 10 9.27 9.00 1.05
C VAL A 10 7.98 9.04 0.23
N LYS A 11 7.02 9.87 0.62
CA LYS A 11 5.77 10.07 -0.13
C LYS A 11 6.04 10.56 -1.55
N ALA A 12 6.93 11.54 -1.72
CA ALA A 12 7.30 12.05 -3.04
C ALA A 12 7.96 10.99 -3.93
N VAL A 13 8.77 10.09 -3.37
CA VAL A 13 9.34 8.95 -4.11
C VAL A 13 8.25 8.01 -4.60
N GLY A 14 7.32 7.60 -3.74
CA GLY A 14 6.25 6.70 -4.12
C GLY A 14 5.32 7.29 -5.18
N LEU A 15 4.95 8.57 -5.04
CA LEU A 15 4.15 9.28 -6.04
C LEU A 15 4.87 9.40 -7.38
N LYS A 16 6.17 9.73 -7.38
CA LYS A 16 6.99 9.78 -8.60
C LYS A 16 7.12 8.43 -9.27
N ALA A 17 7.13 7.34 -8.50
CA ALA A 17 7.24 5.97 -8.99
C ALA A 17 5.92 5.40 -9.53
N GLY A 18 4.80 6.11 -9.39
CA GLY A 18 3.53 5.75 -10.02
C GLY A 18 2.37 5.46 -9.06
N ALA A 19 2.58 5.52 -7.75
CA ALA A 19 1.48 5.45 -6.80
C ALA A 19 0.53 6.64 -7.00
N ARG A 20 -0.78 6.39 -6.91
CA ARG A 20 -1.82 7.43 -6.90
C ARG A 20 -1.82 8.17 -5.57
N VAL A 21 -1.66 7.44 -4.47
CA VAL A 21 -1.59 7.97 -3.10
C VAL A 21 -0.50 7.26 -2.31
N VAL A 22 0.07 7.97 -1.33
CA VAL A 22 1.00 7.38 -0.36
C VAL A 22 0.66 7.87 1.03
N GLY A 23 0.52 6.95 1.97
CA GLY A 23 0.22 7.21 3.38
C GLY A 23 1.22 6.52 4.29
N ILE A 24 1.28 6.97 5.54
CA ILE A 24 2.14 6.35 6.56
C ILE A 24 1.33 6.17 7.84
N ALA A 25 1.37 4.97 8.39
CA ALA A 25 0.79 4.64 9.68
C ALA A 25 1.90 4.25 10.68
N SER A 26 1.76 4.65 11.94
CA SER A 26 2.68 4.21 12.99
C SER A 26 2.30 2.81 13.48
N VAL A 27 3.26 2.02 13.96
CA VAL A 27 2.99 0.66 14.48
C VAL A 27 2.10 0.66 15.73
N GLU A 28 2.09 1.75 16.48
CA GLU A 28 1.21 1.95 17.64
C GLU A 28 -0.26 1.86 17.25
N ALA A 29 -0.64 2.43 16.11
CA ALA A 29 -2.01 2.35 15.60
C ALA A 29 -2.44 0.90 15.29
N PHE A 30 -1.49 0.04 14.91
CA PHE A 30 -1.75 -1.38 14.72
C PHE A 30 -1.90 -2.10 16.06
N ARG A 31 -1.02 -1.82 17.04
CA ARG A 31 -1.06 -2.49 18.34
C ARG A 31 -2.41 -2.34 19.08
N GLU A 32 -3.13 -1.25 18.85
CA GLU A 32 -4.45 -1.03 19.44
C GLU A 32 -5.51 -2.05 18.99
N LYS A 33 -5.41 -2.58 17.76
CA LYS A 33 -6.51 -3.33 17.11
C LYS A 33 -6.08 -4.63 16.44
N VAL A 34 -4.78 -4.82 16.23
CA VAL A 34 -4.22 -5.94 15.48
C VAL A 34 -3.60 -6.95 16.44
N PRO A 35 -4.02 -8.23 16.38
CA PRO A 35 -3.48 -9.29 17.22
C PRO A 35 -2.00 -9.56 16.91
N GLU A 36 -1.29 -10.12 17.89
CA GLU A 36 0.07 -10.63 17.70
C GLU A 36 0.12 -11.72 16.62
N GLY A 37 1.21 -11.75 15.86
CA GLY A 37 1.37 -12.58 14.66
C GLY A 37 0.89 -11.89 13.38
N TYR A 38 0.20 -10.75 13.48
CA TYR A 38 -0.31 -9.99 12.34
C TYR A 38 0.13 -8.51 12.33
N ARG A 39 1.01 -8.11 13.25
CA ARG A 39 1.50 -6.73 13.37
C ARG A 39 2.69 -6.51 12.44
N PRO A 40 2.98 -5.26 12.05
CA PRO A 40 4.14 -4.96 11.22
C PRO A 40 5.46 -5.46 11.82
N GLU A 41 5.57 -5.43 13.14
CA GLU A 41 6.74 -5.88 13.89
C GLU A 41 6.94 -7.41 13.87
N ASP A 42 5.88 -8.17 13.61
CA ASP A 42 5.96 -9.62 13.44
C ASP A 42 6.56 -10.00 12.07
N ILE A 43 6.57 -9.05 11.11
CA ILE A 43 7.17 -9.20 9.78
C ILE A 43 8.58 -8.61 9.75
N LEU A 44 8.74 -7.37 10.24
CA LEU A 44 10.03 -6.69 10.38
C LEU A 44 10.27 -6.33 11.85
N PRO A 45 11.10 -7.09 12.58
CA PRO A 45 11.41 -6.79 13.97
C PRO A 45 11.95 -5.37 14.14
N GLY A 46 11.32 -4.59 15.02
CA GLY A 46 11.69 -3.19 15.27
C GLY A 46 11.11 -2.19 14.28
N ALA A 47 10.16 -2.59 13.42
CA ALA A 47 9.40 -1.67 12.59
C ALA A 47 8.77 -0.54 13.42
N ARG A 48 8.78 0.69 12.89
CA ARG A 48 8.12 1.86 13.51
C ARG A 48 6.96 2.42 12.72
N SER A 49 6.90 2.10 11.44
CA SER A 49 5.85 2.57 10.55
C SER A 49 5.59 1.58 9.43
N VAL A 50 4.42 1.73 8.81
CA VAL A 50 4.04 1.09 7.55
C VAL A 50 3.81 2.21 6.54
N VAL A 51 4.51 2.13 5.40
CA VAL A 51 4.30 3.05 4.27
C VAL A 51 3.42 2.32 3.27
N VAL A 52 2.30 2.94 2.91
CA VAL A 52 1.25 2.33 2.09
C VAL A 52 1.13 3.10 0.78
N ALA A 53 1.20 2.40 -0.34
CA ALA A 53 0.96 2.95 -1.68
C ALA A 53 -0.38 2.45 -2.20
N GLY A 54 -1.20 3.35 -2.75
CA GLY A 54 -2.43 3.00 -3.46
C GLY A 54 -2.29 3.26 -4.95
N GLY A 55 -2.78 2.35 -5.77
CA GLY A 55 -2.82 2.43 -7.23
C GLY A 55 -4.25 2.64 -7.77
N ASP A 56 -4.32 3.09 -9.02
CA ASP A 56 -5.60 3.06 -9.74
C ASP A 56 -6.01 1.61 -10.02
N GLY A 57 -7.28 1.41 -10.35
CA GLY A 57 -7.75 0.14 -10.88
C GLY A 57 -7.53 -0.07 -12.36
N PRO A 58 -8.19 -1.10 -12.92
CA PRO A 58 -8.25 -1.30 -14.36
C PRO A 58 -8.65 -0.01 -15.08
N THR A 59 -8.06 0.23 -16.25
CA THR A 59 -8.40 1.40 -17.08
C THR A 59 -9.87 1.39 -17.48
N ALA A 60 -10.43 2.55 -17.83
CA ALA A 60 -11.82 2.64 -18.30
C ALA A 60 -12.13 1.74 -19.51
N GLY A 61 -11.12 1.42 -20.33
CA GLY A 61 -11.26 0.45 -21.42
C GLY A 61 -11.37 -0.98 -20.92
N ALA A 62 -10.56 -1.38 -19.94
CA ALA A 62 -10.62 -2.69 -19.31
C ALA A 62 -12.00 -2.95 -18.67
N TRP A 63 -12.57 -1.96 -17.98
CA TRP A 63 -13.93 -2.03 -17.42
C TRP A 63 -15.05 -2.22 -18.46
N ARG A 64 -14.80 -1.88 -19.71
CA ARG A 64 -15.76 -2.04 -20.81
C ARG A 64 -15.59 -3.35 -21.57
N SER A 65 -14.56 -4.15 -21.25
CA SER A 65 -14.34 -5.44 -21.88
C SER A 65 -15.50 -6.39 -21.56
N PRO A 66 -16.14 -7.01 -22.56
CA PRO A 66 -17.13 -8.06 -22.32
C PRO A 66 -16.48 -9.39 -21.88
N ASP A 67 -15.17 -9.54 -22.04
CA ASP A 67 -14.41 -10.71 -21.59
C ASP A 67 -13.91 -10.47 -20.16
N ASN A 68 -14.48 -11.22 -19.20
CA ASN A 68 -14.13 -11.13 -17.79
C ASN A 68 -12.68 -11.54 -17.49
N ARG A 69 -12.09 -12.41 -18.32
CA ARG A 69 -10.69 -12.85 -18.17
C ARG A 69 -9.73 -11.70 -18.47
N VAL A 70 -10.07 -10.88 -19.46
CA VAL A 70 -9.29 -9.67 -19.80
C VAL A 70 -9.37 -8.67 -18.66
N MET A 71 -10.55 -8.47 -18.07
CA MET A 71 -10.70 -7.59 -16.90
C MET A 71 -9.87 -8.07 -15.71
N GLU A 72 -9.85 -9.37 -15.44
CA GLU A 72 -9.03 -9.96 -14.38
C GLU A 72 -7.53 -9.73 -14.62
N ILE A 73 -7.03 -10.03 -15.81
CA ILE A 73 -5.60 -9.88 -16.14
C ILE A 73 -5.18 -8.41 -16.16
N THR A 74 -5.97 -7.55 -16.81
CA THR A 74 -5.63 -6.12 -16.97
C THR A 74 -5.96 -5.27 -15.75
N GLY A 75 -6.66 -5.83 -14.76
CA GLY A 75 -6.92 -5.19 -13.48
C GLY A 75 -5.73 -5.18 -12.52
N TYR A 76 -4.71 -6.01 -12.78
CA TYR A 76 -3.44 -6.00 -12.05
C TYR A 76 -2.43 -5.09 -12.75
N ASP A 77 -2.48 -3.78 -12.51
CA ASP A 77 -1.51 -2.87 -13.11
C ASP A 77 -0.16 -2.82 -12.37
N LEU A 78 -0.12 -3.31 -11.12
CA LEU A 78 1.05 -3.50 -10.27
C LEU A 78 1.93 -2.25 -10.07
N ARG A 79 1.42 -1.05 -10.36
CA ARG A 79 2.20 0.21 -10.27
C ARG A 79 2.56 0.54 -8.83
N GLU A 80 1.69 0.18 -7.89
CA GLU A 80 1.91 0.31 -6.46
C GLU A 80 3.10 -0.54 -6.01
N ASN A 81 3.32 -1.72 -6.57
CA ASN A 81 4.48 -2.56 -6.25
C ASN A 81 5.80 -1.88 -6.66
N VAL A 82 5.83 -1.26 -7.84
CA VAL A 82 6.99 -0.45 -8.28
C VAL A 82 7.25 0.70 -7.31
N ALA A 83 6.18 1.38 -6.87
CA ALA A 83 6.30 2.46 -5.89
C ALA A 83 6.80 1.97 -4.53
N VAL A 84 6.34 0.80 -4.05
CA VAL A 84 6.82 0.19 -2.79
C VAL A 84 8.31 -0.11 -2.89
N HIS A 85 8.79 -0.75 -3.96
CA HIS A 85 10.22 -1.01 -4.14
C HIS A 85 11.04 0.28 -4.18
N ALA A 86 10.59 1.29 -4.92
CA ALA A 86 11.28 2.57 -4.98
C ALA A 86 11.37 3.25 -3.60
N MET A 87 10.31 3.17 -2.79
CA MET A 87 10.32 3.69 -1.42
C MET A 87 11.24 2.87 -0.50
N CYS A 88 11.26 1.55 -0.60
CA CYS A 88 12.20 0.70 0.14
C CYS A 88 13.64 1.09 -0.17
N ASP A 89 14.02 1.14 -1.46
CA ASP A 89 15.37 1.52 -1.89
C ASP A 89 15.77 2.90 -1.38
N PHE A 90 14.84 3.86 -1.36
CA PHE A 90 15.08 5.19 -0.82
C PHE A 90 15.29 5.16 0.71
N ILE A 91 14.46 4.41 1.45
CA ILE A 91 14.58 4.29 2.91
C ILE A 91 15.91 3.63 3.29
N GLU A 92 16.31 2.58 2.58
CA GLU A 92 17.57 1.88 2.86
C GLU A 92 18.79 2.71 2.43
N GLY A 93 18.79 3.21 1.19
CA GLY A 93 19.93 3.88 0.59
C GLY A 93 20.14 5.33 1.07
N THR A 94 19.05 6.04 1.40
CA THR A 94 19.12 7.47 1.77
C THR A 94 18.86 7.73 3.24
N LEU A 95 17.90 7.02 3.84
CA LEU A 95 17.54 7.22 5.26
C LEU A 95 18.29 6.29 6.21
N ALA A 96 19.03 5.31 5.70
CA ALA A 96 19.79 4.33 6.46
C ALA A 96 18.93 3.56 7.49
N HIS A 97 17.73 3.16 7.07
CA HIS A 97 16.82 2.32 7.84
C HIS A 97 16.47 1.07 7.06
N HIS A 98 16.15 -0.03 7.76
CA HIS A 98 15.67 -1.25 7.11
C HIS A 98 14.24 -1.07 6.61
N ALA A 99 13.98 -1.51 5.39
CA ALA A 99 12.65 -1.54 4.82
C ALA A 99 12.44 -2.85 4.05
N ILE A 100 11.29 -3.47 4.25
CA ILE A 100 10.88 -4.63 3.46
C ILE A 100 9.56 -4.32 2.79
N GLN A 101 9.37 -4.87 1.60
CA GLN A 101 8.05 -4.97 1.02
C GLN A 101 7.25 -5.95 1.89
N ALA A 102 6.17 -5.49 2.52
CA ALA A 102 5.19 -6.40 3.10
C ALA A 102 4.55 -7.22 1.96
N PRO A 103 4.22 -8.50 2.18
CA PRO A 103 3.89 -9.42 1.08
C PRO A 103 2.70 -8.92 0.25
N SER A 104 2.95 -8.67 -1.03
CA SER A 104 1.92 -8.50 -2.05
C SER A 104 1.36 -9.86 -2.45
N LEU A 105 0.07 -9.88 -2.82
CA LEU A 105 -0.68 -11.00 -3.43
C LEU A 105 -0.28 -12.41 -2.97
N PRO A 106 -1.10 -13.12 -2.18
CA PRO A 106 -0.74 -14.44 -1.68
C PRO A 106 -0.49 -15.41 -2.83
N VAL A 107 0.75 -15.85 -2.97
CA VAL A 107 1.10 -16.98 -3.82
C VAL A 107 0.72 -18.26 -3.09
N HIS A 108 -0.07 -19.11 -3.75
CA HIS A 108 -0.45 -20.45 -3.28
C HIS A 108 -1.38 -20.54 -2.04
N GLY A 109 -2.37 -19.65 -1.93
CA GLY A 109 -3.43 -19.78 -0.92
C GLY A 109 -2.97 -19.55 0.52
N HIS A 110 -1.78 -18.99 0.72
CA HIS A 110 -1.34 -18.52 2.03
C HIS A 110 -2.17 -17.31 2.45
N GLU A 111 -2.58 -17.27 3.71
CA GLU A 111 -3.19 -16.06 4.26
C GLU A 111 -2.12 -14.96 4.34
N PRO A 112 -2.44 -13.71 3.95
CA PRO A 112 -1.49 -12.62 4.09
C PRO A 112 -1.19 -12.40 5.58
N PRO A 113 0.08 -12.27 5.98
CA PRO A 113 0.47 -12.12 7.38
C PRO A 113 0.02 -10.77 7.98
N MET A 114 -0.48 -9.83 7.17
CA MET A 114 -1.13 -8.62 7.66
C MET A 114 -2.19 -8.11 6.68
N SER A 115 -3.17 -7.36 7.17
CA SER A 115 -4.21 -6.76 6.32
C SER A 115 -3.73 -5.45 5.68
N MET A 116 -3.49 -5.47 4.37
CA MET A 116 -3.14 -4.27 3.59
C MET A 116 -4.25 -3.21 3.63
N MET A 117 -5.52 -3.65 3.58
CA MET A 117 -6.66 -2.74 3.67
C MET A 117 -6.70 -2.02 5.02
N HIS A 118 -6.43 -2.71 6.13
CA HIS A 118 -6.37 -2.05 7.43
C HIS A 118 -5.19 -1.06 7.51
N ALA A 119 -4.04 -1.41 6.94
CA ALA A 119 -2.91 -0.50 6.86
C ALA A 119 -3.25 0.79 6.10
N ALA A 120 -3.98 0.68 4.98
CA ALA A 120 -4.46 1.84 4.22
C ALA A 120 -5.44 2.72 5.01
N GLU A 121 -6.35 2.13 5.81
CA GLU A 121 -7.23 2.89 6.71
C GLU A 121 -6.41 3.65 7.77
N LEU A 122 -5.49 2.96 8.45
CA LEU A 122 -4.64 3.58 9.49
C LEU A 122 -3.71 4.64 8.91
N ALA A 123 -3.31 4.51 7.64
CA ALA A 123 -2.51 5.49 6.91
C ALA A 123 -3.33 6.69 6.40
N GLY A 124 -4.65 6.72 6.65
CA GLY A 124 -5.54 7.81 6.27
C GLY A 124 -5.88 7.86 4.79
N LEU A 125 -5.75 6.74 4.07
CA LEU A 125 -5.92 6.70 2.61
C LEU A 125 -7.36 6.41 2.16
N GLY A 126 -8.26 6.11 3.10
CA GLY A 126 -9.67 5.90 2.83
C GLY A 126 -10.35 5.07 3.92
N THR A 127 -11.56 4.61 3.62
CA THR A 127 -12.36 3.75 4.50
C THR A 127 -12.77 2.46 3.79
N ARG A 128 -12.97 1.38 4.55
CA ARG A 128 -13.50 0.13 3.99
C ARG A 128 -14.89 0.32 3.38
N SER A 129 -15.06 -0.23 2.18
CA SER A 129 -16.35 -0.41 1.53
C SER A 129 -17.01 -1.74 1.89
N LEU A 130 -18.29 -1.85 1.54
CA LEU A 130 -19.03 -3.12 1.53
C LEU A 130 -18.64 -4.04 0.35
N ALA A 131 -17.95 -3.49 -0.66
CA ALA A 131 -17.49 -4.25 -1.81
C ALA A 131 -16.15 -4.92 -1.49
N ALA A 132 -16.20 -6.12 -0.91
CA ALA A 132 -15.03 -6.93 -0.58
C ALA A 132 -13.97 -6.20 0.28
N HIS A 133 -14.40 -5.26 1.13
CA HIS A 133 -13.53 -4.44 1.98
C HIS A 133 -12.48 -3.60 1.22
N ILE A 134 -12.67 -3.34 -0.06
CA ILE A 134 -11.83 -2.43 -0.84
C ILE A 134 -11.90 -1.04 -0.21
N ILE A 135 -10.78 -0.31 -0.26
CA ILE A 135 -10.64 1.03 0.31
C ILE A 135 -11.20 2.09 -0.65
N LEU A 136 -12.08 2.93 -0.12
CA LEU A 136 -12.62 4.10 -0.80
C LEU A 136 -11.89 5.35 -0.29
N ASN A 137 -11.06 5.90 -1.17
CA ASN A 137 -10.44 7.19 -0.99
C ASN A 137 -11.46 8.31 -1.28
N PRO A 138 -11.52 9.38 -0.46
CA PRO A 138 -12.50 10.45 -0.62
C PRO A 138 -12.33 11.27 -1.93
N GLU A 139 -11.12 11.31 -2.50
CA GLU A 139 -10.83 12.05 -3.72
C GLU A 139 -10.89 11.15 -4.97
N TYR A 140 -10.28 9.97 -4.89
CA TYR A 140 -10.10 9.09 -6.06
C TYR A 140 -11.09 7.93 -6.14
N GLY A 141 -11.92 7.75 -5.11
CA GLY A 141 -12.83 6.61 -5.03
C GLY A 141 -12.08 5.30 -4.80
N LEU A 142 -12.36 4.28 -5.61
CA LEU A 142 -11.82 2.95 -5.44
C LEU A 142 -10.33 2.90 -5.81
N LEU A 143 -9.49 2.49 -4.85
CA LEU A 143 -8.05 2.32 -5.03
C LEU A 143 -7.61 0.90 -4.62
N TYR A 144 -6.52 0.43 -5.24
CA TYR A 144 -5.92 -0.88 -5.02
C TYR A 144 -4.65 -0.75 -4.19
N TYR A 145 -4.42 -1.71 -3.28
CA TYR A 145 -3.36 -1.70 -2.27
C TYR A 145 -2.77 -3.10 -2.08
#